data_AF-A0ABD1X189-F1
#
_entry.id   AF-A0ABD1X189-F1
#
_cell.length_a   1.000
_cell.length_b   1.000
_cell.length_c   1.000
_cell.angle_alpha   90.00
_cell.angle_beta   90.00
_cell.angle_gamma   90.00
#
_symmetry.space_group_name_H-M   'P 1'
#
loop_
_entity.id
_entity.type
_entity.pdbx_description
1 polymer ?
#
loop_
_entity_poly.entity_id
_entity_poly.type
_entity_poly.pdbx_seq_one_letter_code
_entity_poly.pdbx_strand_id
1 'polypeptide(L)'
;MELGMLNFTKIREKYRIPEGVRLIYPAKADRPCSPPLGHIAMMADAFECGMRLPLHPFFRAILHSYNLCHYQLSLNFWTQSMETWLLWQEVSLSYPMSLYVFHTLVELNKCAKRDKEPKEEVKDSYYLTPRGSHSPIITGHPSPIKHWMSQWLCVAGD
;
A
#
# COMPACT_ATOMS: atom_id res chain seq x y z
N MET A 1 13.61 19.04 18.87
CA MET A 1 13.05 17.67 18.95
C MET A 1 12.88 17.20 17.51
N GLU A 2 13.95 16.65 16.91
CA GLU A 2 13.91 16.14 15.53
C GLU A 2 13.15 14.81 15.54
N LEU A 3 11.92 14.81 15.02
CA LEU A 3 11.15 13.59 14.79
C LEU A 3 11.96 12.67 13.86
N GLY A 4 12.28 11.47 14.36
CA GLY A 4 13.28 10.57 13.80
C GLY A 4 13.08 10.27 12.33
N MET A 5 13.89 10.89 11.47
CA MET A 5 13.84 10.73 10.00
C MET A 5 14.03 9.26 9.58
N LEU A 6 13.25 8.81 8.58
CA LEU A 6 13.46 7.52 7.90
C LEU A 6 14.93 7.40 7.46
N ASN A 7 15.65 6.36 7.85
CA ASN A 7 17.03 6.16 7.37
C ASN A 7 16.99 5.35 6.06
N PHE A 8 17.14 6.04 4.91
CA PHE A 8 17.04 5.39 3.60
C PHE A 8 18.12 4.34 3.34
N THR A 9 19.32 4.48 3.90
CA THR A 9 20.36 3.44 3.81
C THR A 9 19.91 2.17 4.49
N LYS A 10 19.42 2.26 5.74
CA LYS A 10 18.90 1.11 6.48
C LYS A 10 17.68 0.47 5.82
N ILE A 11 16.76 1.29 5.30
CA ILE A 11 15.57 0.81 4.58
C ILE A 11 15.97 0.07 3.31
N ARG A 12 16.88 0.64 2.53
CA ARG A 12 17.41 0.04 1.30
C ARG A 12 18.05 -1.32 1.59
N GLU A 13 18.90 -1.40 2.61
CA GLU A 13 19.55 -2.65 3.02
C GLU A 13 18.53 -3.68 3.51
N LYS A 14 17.64 -3.29 4.43
CA LYS A 14 16.63 -4.18 5.03
C LYS A 14 15.71 -4.80 3.98
N TYR A 15 15.25 -4.00 3.02
CA TYR A 15 14.27 -4.44 2.02
C TYR A 15 14.86 -4.71 0.64
N ARG A 16 16.20 -4.73 0.52
CA ARG A 16 16.95 -5.02 -0.70
C ARG A 16 16.50 -4.18 -1.90
N ILE A 17 16.33 -2.88 -1.70
CA ILE A 17 15.82 -1.96 -2.73
C ILE A 17 16.92 -1.71 -3.79
N PRO A 18 16.67 -1.96 -5.09
CA PRO A 18 17.66 -1.77 -6.15
C PRO A 18 18.13 -0.32 -6.29
N GLU A 19 19.37 -0.10 -6.70
CA GLU A 19 19.95 1.25 -6.85
C GLU A 19 19.18 2.15 -7.82
N GLY A 20 18.56 1.56 -8.86
CA GLY A 20 17.73 2.29 -9.81
C GLY A 20 16.48 2.94 -9.21
N VAL A 21 16.04 2.46 -8.03
CA VAL A 21 14.90 3.03 -7.30
C VAL A 21 15.40 4.10 -6.34
N ARG A 22 14.94 5.34 -6.53
CA ARG A 22 15.23 6.50 -5.69
C ARG A 22 14.22 6.61 -4.55
N LEU A 23 14.73 6.74 -3.32
CA LEU A 23 13.95 7.07 -2.13
C LEU A 23 14.17 8.56 -1.83
N ILE A 24 13.08 9.31 -1.69
CA ILE A 24 13.10 10.77 -1.59
C ILE A 24 12.30 11.19 -0.36
N TYR A 25 12.88 12.08 0.45
CA TYR A 25 12.14 12.69 1.55
C TYR A 25 11.10 13.66 0.99
N PRO A 26 9.85 13.61 1.47
CA PRO A 26 8.86 14.57 1.06
C PRO A 26 9.22 15.96 1.57
N ALA A 27 9.01 16.98 0.73
CA ALA A 27 9.10 18.37 1.17
C ALA A 27 7.93 18.72 2.08
N LYS A 28 8.08 19.78 2.89
CA LYS A 28 7.03 20.23 3.82
C LYS A 28 5.69 20.58 3.12
N ALA A 29 5.74 20.98 1.85
CA ALA A 29 4.56 21.31 1.06
C ALA A 29 3.96 20.10 0.32
N ASP A 30 4.67 18.98 0.25
CA ASP A 30 4.20 17.81 -0.49
C ASP A 30 3.05 17.14 0.25
N ARG A 31 2.10 16.64 -0.54
CA ARG A 31 0.97 15.88 -0.01
C ARG A 31 1.09 14.43 -0.47
N PRO A 32 0.96 13.45 0.43
CA PRO A 32 1.00 12.04 0.05
C PRO A 32 -0.09 11.65 -0.96
N CYS A 33 -1.24 12.32 -0.94
CA CYS A 33 -2.33 12.10 -1.89
C CYS A 33 -2.09 12.72 -3.28
N SER A 34 -1.03 13.53 -3.45
CA SER A 34 -0.68 14.20 -4.70
C SER A 34 0.83 14.22 -4.87
N PRO A 35 1.49 13.05 -5.04
CA PRO A 35 2.92 13.00 -5.27
C PRO A 35 3.31 13.71 -6.57
N PRO A 36 4.55 14.20 -6.70
CA PRO A 36 5.05 14.73 -7.98
C PRO A 36 4.92 13.71 -9.12
N LEU A 37 4.82 14.20 -10.36
CA LEU A 37 4.70 13.32 -11.53
C LEU A 37 5.88 12.32 -11.59
N GLY A 38 5.57 11.05 -11.87
CA GLY A 38 6.57 9.97 -11.88
C GLY A 38 7.01 9.48 -10.49
N HIS A 39 6.33 9.91 -9.42
CA HIS A 39 6.59 9.47 -8.06
C HIS A 39 5.40 8.73 -7.46
N ILE A 40 5.68 7.79 -6.56
CA ILE A 40 4.70 7.10 -5.73
C ILE A 40 4.92 7.55 -4.28
N ALA A 41 3.92 8.14 -3.66
CA ALA A 41 3.92 8.42 -2.22
C ALA A 41 3.56 7.14 -1.46
N MET A 42 4.47 6.68 -0.62
CA MET A 42 4.43 5.37 -0.01
C MET A 42 4.62 5.46 1.50
N MET A 43 3.85 4.66 2.23
CA MET A 43 3.96 4.56 3.68
C MET A 43 5.10 3.60 4.03
N ALA A 44 5.99 4.00 4.94
CA ALA A 44 7.16 3.19 5.27
C ALA A 44 6.78 1.80 5.84
N ASP A 45 5.71 1.75 6.63
CA ASP A 45 5.22 0.50 7.26
C ASP A 45 4.72 -0.52 6.23
N ALA A 46 4.42 -0.12 4.99
CA ALA A 46 4.00 -1.05 3.95
C ALA A 46 5.10 -2.06 3.58
N PHE A 47 6.37 -1.75 3.84
CA PHE A 47 7.47 -2.70 3.69
C PHE A 47 7.38 -3.87 4.68
N GLU A 48 6.93 -3.61 5.92
CA GLU A 48 6.71 -4.65 6.94
C GLU A 48 5.54 -5.57 6.54
N CYS A 49 4.56 -5.03 5.81
CA CYS A 49 3.46 -5.79 5.21
C CYS A 49 3.87 -6.57 3.94
N GLY A 50 5.16 -6.76 3.70
CA GLY A 50 5.68 -7.60 2.62
C GLY A 50 5.86 -6.89 1.28
N MET A 51 5.51 -5.61 1.18
CA MET A 51 5.68 -4.88 -0.09
C MET A 51 7.17 -4.68 -0.41
N ARG A 52 7.50 -4.72 -1.71
CA ARG A 52 8.87 -4.55 -2.21
C ARG A 52 8.90 -3.53 -3.34
N LEU A 53 10.09 -2.97 -3.54
CA LEU A 53 10.38 -2.04 -4.63
C LEU A 53 11.37 -2.67 -5.61
N PRO A 54 11.24 -2.39 -6.93
CA PRO A 54 10.14 -1.65 -7.53
C PRO A 54 8.79 -2.37 -7.38
N LEU A 55 7.70 -1.60 -7.36
CA LEU A 55 6.37 -2.18 -7.13
C LEU A 55 6.03 -3.14 -8.28
N HIS A 56 5.66 -4.38 -7.97
CA HIS A 56 5.35 -5.38 -8.98
C HIS A 56 4.25 -4.87 -9.95
N PRO A 57 4.35 -5.12 -11.27
CA PRO A 57 3.43 -4.56 -12.28
C PRO A 57 1.95 -4.81 -11.98
N PHE A 58 1.63 -5.97 -11.40
CA PHE A 58 0.26 -6.30 -10.98
C PHE A 58 -0.30 -5.30 -9.94
N PHE A 59 0.45 -4.94 -8.91
CA PHE A 59 -0.01 -3.98 -7.90
C PHE A 59 -0.11 -2.57 -8.44
N ARG A 60 0.73 -2.19 -9.41
CA ARG A 60 0.55 -0.92 -10.13
C ARG A 60 -0.74 -0.91 -10.93
N ALA A 61 -1.05 -2.01 -11.59
CA ALA A 61 -2.28 -2.16 -12.33
C ALA A 61 -3.51 -2.05 -11.41
N ILE A 62 -3.43 -2.57 -10.18
CA ILE A 62 -4.46 -2.40 -9.15
C ILE A 62 -4.59 -0.93 -8.72
N LEU A 63 -3.48 -0.24 -8.44
CA LEU A 63 -3.51 1.18 -8.07
C LEU A 63 -4.15 2.02 -9.17
N HIS A 64 -3.77 1.74 -10.42
CA HIS A 64 -4.31 2.40 -11.60
C HIS A 64 -5.80 2.08 -11.81
N SER A 65 -6.24 0.84 -11.59
CA SER A 65 -7.65 0.46 -11.75
C SER A 65 -8.58 1.15 -10.76
N TYR A 66 -8.10 1.41 -9.54
CA TYR A 66 -8.85 2.17 -8.54
C TYR A 66 -8.67 3.69 -8.62
N ASN A 67 -7.71 4.18 -9.40
CA ASN A 67 -7.31 5.59 -9.44
C ASN A 67 -6.97 6.13 -8.02
N LEU A 68 -6.23 5.33 -7.24
CA LEU A 68 -5.82 5.66 -5.88
C LEU A 68 -4.30 5.70 -5.75
N CYS A 69 -3.80 6.64 -4.96
CA CYS A 69 -2.39 6.63 -4.58
C CYS A 69 -2.16 5.58 -3.48
N HIS A 70 -0.93 5.08 -3.38
CA HIS A 70 -0.56 4.11 -2.35
C HIS A 70 -0.89 4.62 -0.94
N TYR A 71 -0.69 5.90 -0.64
CA TYR A 71 -0.97 6.47 0.69
C TYR A 71 -2.46 6.52 1.06
N GLN A 72 -3.37 6.47 0.08
CA GLN A 72 -4.82 6.37 0.33
C GLN A 72 -5.22 4.96 0.78
N LEU A 73 -4.33 3.98 0.71
CA LEU A 73 -4.59 2.59 1.03
C LEU A 73 -4.07 2.24 2.41
N SER A 74 -4.87 1.50 3.18
CA SER A 74 -4.48 1.00 4.50
C SER A 74 -3.46 -0.15 4.39
N LEU A 75 -2.74 -0.49 5.47
CA LEU A 75 -1.89 -1.70 5.49
C LEU A 75 -2.69 -2.96 5.19
N ASN A 76 -3.94 -3.01 5.66
CA ASN A 76 -4.85 -4.11 5.36
C ASN A 76 -5.03 -4.31 3.84
N PHE A 77 -5.15 -3.23 3.06
CA PHE A 77 -5.19 -3.33 1.60
C PHE A 77 -3.96 -4.07 1.06
N TRP A 78 -2.76 -3.71 1.52
CA TRP A 78 -1.51 -4.29 1.01
C TRP A 78 -1.35 -5.74 1.40
N THR A 79 -1.61 -6.07 2.66
CA THR A 79 -1.60 -7.45 3.17
C THR A 79 -2.57 -8.31 2.38
N GLN A 80 -3.84 -7.88 2.26
CA GLN A 80 -4.86 -8.62 1.51
C GLN A 80 -4.53 -8.78 0.03
N SER A 81 -4.00 -7.75 -0.61
CA SER A 81 -3.61 -7.80 -2.02
C SER A 81 -2.49 -8.81 -2.24
N MET A 82 -1.47 -8.80 -1.38
CA MET A 82 -0.34 -9.72 -1.45
C MET A 82 -0.78 -11.16 -1.20
N GLU A 83 -1.57 -11.41 -0.16
CA GLU A 83 -2.04 -12.74 0.19
C GLU A 83 -2.96 -13.32 -0.87
N THR A 84 -3.89 -12.52 -1.40
CA THR A 84 -4.76 -12.92 -2.52
C THR A 84 -3.91 -13.28 -3.75
N TRP A 85 -2.90 -12.47 -4.07
CA TRP A 85 -1.99 -12.74 -5.18
C TRP A 85 -1.17 -14.01 -4.97
N LEU A 86 -0.60 -14.22 -3.78
CA LEU A 86 0.17 -15.41 -3.43
C LEU A 86 -0.68 -16.68 -3.46
N LEU A 87 -1.87 -16.67 -2.83
CA LEU A 87 -2.79 -17.81 -2.85
C LEU A 87 -3.15 -18.20 -4.28
N TRP A 88 -3.39 -17.22 -5.15
CA TRP A 88 -3.63 -17.50 -6.56
C TRP A 88 -2.43 -18.14 -7.24
N GLN A 89 -1.19 -17.67 -6.99
CA GLN A 89 0.00 -18.30 -7.57
C GLN A 89 0.07 -19.80 -7.21
N GLU A 90 -0.28 -20.15 -5.97
CA GLU A 90 -0.29 -21.53 -5.49
C GLU A 90 -1.41 -22.37 -6.12
N VAL A 91 -2.65 -21.87 -6.18
CA VAL A 91 -3.81 -22.68 -6.63
C VAL A 91 -4.01 -22.69 -8.15
N SER A 92 -3.46 -21.72 -8.87
CA SER A 92 -3.70 -21.54 -10.31
C SER A 92 -2.66 -22.22 -11.21
N LEU A 93 -1.76 -23.04 -10.65
CA LEU A 93 -0.66 -23.68 -11.39
C LEU A 93 0.18 -22.65 -12.17
N SER A 94 0.52 -21.54 -11.51
CA SER A 94 1.30 -20.42 -12.07
C SER A 94 0.61 -19.62 -13.18
N TYR A 95 -0.72 -19.72 -13.33
CA TYR A 95 -1.44 -18.81 -14.22
C TYR A 95 -1.43 -17.39 -13.63
N PRO A 96 -1.07 -16.34 -14.39
CA PRO A 96 -1.01 -14.99 -13.84
C PRO A 96 -2.40 -14.51 -13.41
N MET A 97 -2.49 -13.87 -12.24
CA MET A 97 -3.75 -13.25 -11.79
C MET A 97 -4.07 -12.05 -12.68
N SER A 98 -5.23 -12.07 -13.33
CA SER A 98 -5.75 -10.90 -14.03
C SER A 98 -6.40 -9.92 -13.04
N LEU A 99 -6.44 -8.63 -13.41
CA LEU A 99 -7.21 -7.64 -12.64
C LEU A 99 -8.68 -8.06 -12.53
N TYR A 100 -9.27 -8.62 -13.59
CA TYR A 100 -10.66 -9.08 -13.53
C TYR A 100 -10.87 -10.08 -12.39
N VAL A 101 -10.02 -11.11 -12.30
CA VAL A 101 -10.08 -12.10 -11.22
C VAL A 101 -9.90 -11.43 -9.87
N PHE A 102 -8.91 -10.56 -9.70
CA PHE A 102 -8.70 -9.85 -8.45
C PHE A 102 -9.96 -9.12 -7.99
N HIS A 103 -10.58 -8.33 -8.87
CA HIS A 103 -11.80 -7.57 -8.57
C HIS A 103 -13.02 -8.46 -8.28
N THR A 104 -13.04 -9.72 -8.73
CA THR A 104 -14.09 -10.69 -8.34
C THR A 104 -13.87 -11.29 -6.96
N LEU A 105 -12.62 -11.36 -6.49
CA LEU A 105 -12.26 -11.98 -5.21
C LEU A 105 -12.30 -11.01 -4.04
N VAL A 106 -12.11 -9.70 -4.30
CA VAL A 106 -12.06 -8.68 -3.24
C VAL A 106 -13.06 -7.55 -3.47
N GLU A 107 -13.31 -6.80 -2.41
CA GLU A 107 -14.11 -5.59 -2.40
C GLU A 107 -13.32 -4.44 -1.75
N LEU A 108 -13.30 -3.30 -2.43
CA LEU A 108 -12.68 -2.08 -1.93
C LEU A 108 -13.69 -1.31 -1.09
N ASN A 109 -13.34 -1.09 0.17
CA ASN A 109 -14.16 -0.39 1.14
C ASN A 109 -13.51 0.89 1.59
N LYS A 110 -14.31 1.89 1.92
CA LYS A 110 -13.85 3.16 2.47
C LYS A 110 -13.81 3.08 3.99
N CYS A 111 -12.71 3.50 4.60
CA CYS A 111 -12.63 3.63 6.05
C CYS A 111 -13.64 4.68 6.54
N ALA A 112 -14.41 4.35 7.58
CA ALA A 112 -15.27 5.32 8.25
C ALA A 112 -14.41 6.45 8.84
N LYS A 113 -14.85 7.71 8.68
CA LYS A 113 -14.20 8.85 9.33
C LYS A 113 -14.43 8.75 10.83
N ARG A 114 -13.37 8.94 11.62
CA ARG A 114 -13.52 9.16 13.06
C ARG A 114 -13.69 10.65 13.34
N ASP A 115 -14.60 10.99 14.24
CA ASP A 115 -14.84 12.38 14.66
C ASP A 115 -13.61 13.06 15.30
N LYS A 116 -12.57 12.30 15.65
CA LYS A 116 -11.36 12.75 16.36
C LYS A 116 -10.10 12.83 15.47
N GLU A 117 -10.15 12.47 14.20
CA GLU A 117 -8.98 12.57 13.32
C GLU A 117 -8.79 14.01 12.82
N PRO A 118 -7.54 14.54 12.79
CA PRO A 118 -7.27 15.86 12.24
C PRO A 118 -7.80 15.96 10.81
N LYS A 119 -8.59 17.01 10.53
CA LYS A 119 -9.29 17.20 9.25
C LYS A 119 -8.38 17.22 8.01
N GLU A 120 -7.07 17.38 8.19
CA GLU A 120 -6.10 17.61 7.13
C GLU A 120 -5.34 16.35 6.67
N GLU A 121 -5.26 15.28 7.47
CA GLU A 121 -4.21 14.27 7.21
C GLU A 121 -4.57 13.18 6.19
N VAL A 122 -5.79 12.60 6.20
CA VAL A 122 -6.25 11.78 5.05
C VAL A 122 -7.76 11.85 4.89
N LYS A 123 -8.21 12.59 3.88
CA LYS A 123 -9.64 12.81 3.65
C LYS A 123 -10.40 11.54 3.25
N ASP A 124 -9.72 10.54 2.66
CA ASP A 124 -10.33 9.31 2.11
C ASP A 124 -9.34 8.13 2.13
N SER A 125 -9.49 7.21 3.10
CA SER A 125 -8.69 5.98 3.22
C SER A 125 -9.48 4.75 2.81
N TYR A 126 -8.82 3.74 2.24
CA TYR A 126 -9.46 2.53 1.74
C TYR A 126 -8.81 1.24 2.24
N TYR A 127 -9.59 0.15 2.31
CA TYR A 127 -9.15 -1.18 2.72
C TYR A 127 -9.83 -2.26 1.87
N LEU A 128 -9.31 -3.48 1.91
CA LEU A 128 -9.88 -4.61 1.16
C LEU A 128 -10.55 -5.60 2.09
N THR A 129 -11.66 -6.14 1.63
CA THR A 129 -12.27 -7.34 2.21
C THR A 129 -12.39 -8.41 1.15
N PRO A 130 -12.37 -9.70 1.52
CA PRO A 130 -12.81 -10.75 0.63
C PRO A 130 -14.25 -10.48 0.18
N ARG A 131 -14.56 -10.74 -1.08
CA ARG A 131 -15.91 -10.62 -1.60
C ARG A 131 -16.73 -11.87 -1.24
N GLY A 132 -17.96 -11.67 -0.76
CA GLY A 132 -18.89 -12.74 -0.42
C GLY A 132 -19.11 -12.91 1.09
N SER A 133 -20.04 -13.79 1.46
CA SER A 133 -20.46 -14.05 2.84
C SER A 133 -19.70 -15.20 3.51
N HIS A 134 -18.69 -15.76 2.83
CA HIS A 134 -17.89 -16.86 3.36
C HIS A 134 -16.89 -16.36 4.39
N SER A 135 -16.55 -17.24 5.35
CA SER A 135 -15.47 -16.98 6.28
C SER A 135 -14.22 -16.55 5.51
N PRO A 136 -13.54 -15.47 5.94
CA PRO A 136 -12.30 -15.04 5.30
C PRO A 136 -11.33 -16.22 5.22
N ILE A 137 -10.84 -16.53 4.02
CA ILE A 137 -9.77 -17.52 3.85
C ILE A 137 -8.52 -17.09 4.60
N ILE A 138 -8.30 -15.77 4.65
CA ILE A 138 -7.19 -15.16 5.36
C ILE A 138 -7.75 -14.39 6.56
N THR A 139 -7.12 -14.56 7.72
CA THR A 139 -7.55 -13.99 9.00
C THR A 139 -6.38 -13.30 9.70
N GLY A 140 -6.66 -12.49 10.73
CA GLY A 140 -5.62 -11.83 11.52
C GLY A 140 -4.98 -10.60 10.87
N HIS A 141 -5.60 -10.04 9.84
CA HIS A 141 -5.06 -8.85 9.17
C HIS A 141 -4.88 -7.67 10.14
N PRO A 142 -3.91 -6.79 9.85
CA PRO A 142 -3.83 -5.50 10.53
C PRO A 142 -5.18 -4.81 10.48
N SER A 143 -5.58 -4.19 11.60
CA SER A 143 -6.79 -3.40 11.63
C SER A 143 -6.77 -2.38 10.48
N PRO A 144 -7.87 -2.19 9.73
CA PRO A 144 -7.96 -1.13 8.72
C PRO A 144 -7.86 0.27 9.34
N ILE A 145 -7.89 0.36 10.67
CA ILE A 145 -7.79 1.59 11.43
C ILE A 145 -6.34 2.11 11.45
N LYS A 146 -6.18 3.32 10.94
CA LYS A 146 -4.95 4.12 10.86
C LYS A 146 -4.41 4.61 12.21
N HIS A 147 -3.90 3.71 13.04
CA HIS A 147 -3.10 4.11 14.21
C HIS A 147 -1.62 4.42 13.86
N TRP A 148 -1.25 4.36 12.58
CA TRP A 148 0.15 4.11 12.17
C TRP A 148 0.74 5.13 11.19
N MET A 149 0.23 6.36 11.09
CA MET A 149 0.87 7.35 10.19
C MET A 149 2.09 7.99 10.85
N SER A 150 3.17 7.23 11.06
CA SER A 150 4.39 7.83 11.57
C SER A 150 5.22 8.47 10.46
N GLN A 151 5.38 7.86 9.26
CA GLN A 151 6.24 8.41 8.19
C GLN A 151 5.87 7.95 6.78
N TRP A 152 6.12 8.80 5.78
CA TRP A 152 5.98 8.50 4.36
C TRP A 152 7.18 8.98 3.55
N LEU A 153 7.39 8.39 2.38
CA LEU A 153 8.43 8.76 1.44
C LEU A 153 7.91 8.80 0.01
N CYS A 154 8.60 9.53 -0.84
CA CYS A 154 8.42 9.49 -2.28
C CYS A 154 9.36 8.44 -2.88
N VAL A 155 8.85 7.63 -3.80
CA VAL A 155 9.63 6.65 -4.56
C VAL A 155 9.58 7.02 -6.04
N ALA A 156 10.73 7.04 -6.71
CA ALA A 156 10.83 7.27 -8.15
C ALA A 156 11.89 6.38 -8.78
N GLY A 157 11.81 6.19 -10.10
CA GLY A 157 12.72 5.31 -10.82
C GLY A 157 12.22 3.87 -10.77
N ASP A 158 11.68 3.45 -11.92
CA ASP A 158 11.50 2.08 -12.35
C ASP A 158 11.65 2.01 -13.87
#